data_AF-A0A2M8L4P3-F1
#
_entry.id   AF-A0A2M8L4P3-F1
#
_cell.length_a   1.000
_cell.length_b   1.000
_cell.length_c   1.000
_cell.angle_alpha   90.00
_cell.angle_beta   90.00
_cell.angle_gamma   90.00
#
_symmetry.space_group_name_H-M   'P 1'
#
loop_
_entity.id
_entity.type
_entity.pdbx_description
1 polymer ?
#
loop_
_entity_poly.entity_id
_entity_poly.type
_entity_poly.pdbx_seq_one_letter_code
_entity_poly.pdbx_strand_id
1 'polypeptide(L)'
;MHRSESGKFCAEIITYSGCFTEADTFSGLIEMVNNAIGTYFEIPEKYLSFMPGYLPPIELAQVFSIFPVKEKTQELKFENTNAEVKG
;
A
#
# COMPACT_ATOMS: atom_id res chain seq x y z
N MET A 1 -11.90 2.26 2.35
CA MET A 1 -10.63 3.00 2.49
C MET A 1 -10.87 4.46 2.12
N HIS A 2 -10.32 5.40 2.89
CA HIS A 2 -10.48 6.83 2.63
C HIS A 2 -9.22 7.59 3.06
N ARG A 3 -9.19 8.89 2.76
CA ARG A 3 -8.15 9.81 3.25
C ARG A 3 -8.72 10.69 4.36
N SER A 4 -8.03 10.77 5.49
CA SER A 4 -8.43 11.63 6.61
C SER A 4 -8.22 13.11 6.27
N GLU A 5 -8.80 14.00 7.08
CA GLU A 5 -8.56 15.46 6.99
C GLU A 5 -7.07 15.82 7.18
N SER A 6 -6.34 15.02 7.95
CA SER A 6 -4.89 15.18 8.16
C SER A 6 -4.02 14.59 7.03
N GLY A 7 -4.64 14.00 6.00
CA GLY A 7 -3.94 13.44 4.84
C GLY A 7 -3.45 12.00 5.01
N LYS A 8 -3.74 11.35 6.13
CA LYS A 8 -3.45 9.92 6.36
C LYS A 8 -4.39 9.03 5.56
N PHE A 9 -3.93 7.83 5.25
CA PHE A 9 -4.75 6.77 4.67
C PHE A 9 -5.39 5.96 5.80
N CYS A 10 -6.69 5.71 5.70
CA CYS A 10 -7.46 4.97 6.70
C CYS A 10 -8.26 3.82 6.06
N ALA A 11 -8.29 2.67 6.73
CA ALA A 11 -9.10 1.53 6.35
C ALA A 11 -9.86 0.94 7.55
N GLU A 12 -11.08 0.49 7.27
CA GLU A 12 -11.86 -0.37 8.16
C GLU A 12 -11.94 -1.74 7.48
N ILE A 13 -11.65 -2.80 8.25
CA ILE A 13 -11.79 -4.18 7.77
C ILE A 13 -13.18 -4.68 8.15
N ILE A 14 -14.16 -4.43 7.28
CA ILE A 14 -15.60 -4.66 7.54
C ILE A 14 -15.96 -6.09 7.99
N THR A 15 -15.16 -7.10 7.62
CA THR A 15 -15.34 -8.49 8.04
C THR A 15 -15.06 -8.68 9.53
N TYR A 16 -14.25 -7.82 10.12
CA TYR A 16 -13.81 -7.87 11.52
C TYR A 16 -14.22 -6.56 12.21
N SER A 17 -15.41 -6.57 12.82
CA SER A 17 -15.97 -5.40 13.51
C SER A 17 -14.98 -4.79 14.49
N GLY A 18 -14.78 -3.48 14.42
CA GLY A 18 -13.85 -2.75 15.29
C GLY A 18 -12.39 -2.76 14.80
N CYS A 19 -12.09 -3.37 13.65
CA CYS A 19 -10.74 -3.39 13.09
C CYS A 19 -10.51 -2.18 12.16
N PHE A 20 -9.79 -1.19 12.68
CA PHE A 20 -9.41 0.03 11.96
C PHE A 20 -7.88 0.15 11.89
N THR A 21 -7.38 0.64 10.76
CA THR A 21 -5.96 0.89 10.55
C THR A 21 -5.73 2.23 9.87
N GLU A 22 -4.59 2.86 10.18
CA GLU A 22 -4.14 4.10 9.56
C GLU A 22 -2.64 4.05 9.23
N ALA A 23 -2.24 4.80 8.19
CA ALA A 23 -0.84 5.01 7.85
C ALA A 23 -0.65 6.31 7.05
N ASP A 24 0.59 6.81 7.02
CA ASP A 24 0.93 8.04 6.28
C ASP A 24 1.03 7.81 4.76
N THR A 25 1.28 6.56 4.34
CA THR A 25 1.41 6.16 2.93
C THR A 25 0.42 5.07 2.57
N PHE A 26 0.07 4.99 1.28
CA PHE A 26 -0.84 3.95 0.78
C PHE A 26 -0.23 2.53 0.95
N SER A 27 1.07 2.36 0.71
CA SER A 27 1.76 1.09 0.94
C SER A 27 1.79 0.74 2.43
N GLY A 28 2.07 1.71 3.30
CA GLY A 28 2.02 1.52 4.74
C GLY A 28 0.62 1.11 5.22
N LEU A 29 -0.45 1.64 4.61
CA LEU A 29 -1.80 1.21 4.97
C LEU A 29 -2.06 -0.25 4.58
N ILE A 30 -1.56 -0.70 3.43
CA ILE A 30 -1.67 -2.11 3.01
C ILE A 30 -0.93 -3.01 4.00
N GLU A 31 0.27 -2.62 4.45
CA GLU A 31 1.02 -3.35 5.49
C GLU A 31 0.22 -3.42 6.79
N MET A 32 -0.34 -2.29 7.24
CA MET A 32 -1.14 -2.24 8.46
C MET A 32 -2.40 -3.11 8.39
N VAL A 33 -3.08 -3.17 7.23
CA VAL A 33 -4.21 -4.09 7.01
C VAL A 33 -3.77 -5.54 7.16
N ASN A 34 -2.67 -5.94 6.52
CA ASN A 34 -2.15 -7.30 6.62
C ASN A 34 -1.74 -7.67 8.06
N ASN A 35 -1.07 -6.76 8.75
CA ASN A 35 -0.68 -6.93 10.15
C ASN A 35 -1.92 -7.08 11.05
N ALA A 36 -2.94 -6.24 10.86
CA ALA A 36 -4.16 -6.29 11.65
C ALA A 36 -4.89 -7.63 11.48
N ILE A 37 -4.92 -8.21 10.28
CA ILE A 37 -5.45 -9.56 10.04
C ILE A 37 -4.64 -10.61 10.82
N GLY A 38 -3.31 -10.56 10.72
CA GLY A 38 -2.41 -11.47 11.45
C GLY A 38 -2.61 -11.39 12.97
N THR A 39 -2.74 -10.17 13.50
CA THR A 39 -3.03 -9.93 14.93
C THR A 39 -4.39 -10.43 15.33
N TYR A 40 -5.44 -10.18 14.54
CA TYR A 40 -6.81 -10.61 14.84
C TYR A 40 -6.91 -12.13 14.98
N PHE A 41 -6.19 -12.88 14.15
CA PHE A 41 -6.14 -14.34 14.22
C PHE A 41 -5.04 -14.89 15.14
N GLU A 42 -4.34 -14.03 15.88
CA GLU A 42 -3.23 -14.40 16.78
C GLU A 42 -2.18 -15.30 16.09
N ILE A 43 -1.90 -15.04 14.82
CA ILE A 43 -0.97 -15.85 14.03
C ILE A 43 0.44 -15.70 14.61
N PRO A 44 1.12 -16.80 14.98
CA PRO A 44 2.50 -16.74 15.43
C PRO A 44 3.41 -16.13 14.36
N GLU A 45 4.39 -15.32 14.77
CA GLU A 45 5.27 -14.56 13.87
C GLU A 45 5.93 -15.44 12.80
N LYS A 46 6.38 -16.64 13.18
CA LYS A 46 6.97 -17.63 12.26
C LYS A 46 6.05 -18.08 11.11
N TYR A 47 4.75 -17.82 11.21
CA TYR A 47 3.75 -18.16 10.20
C TYR A 47 3.25 -16.96 9.38
N LEU A 48 3.61 -15.72 9.75
CA LEU A 48 3.10 -14.52 9.06
C LEU A 48 3.49 -14.47 7.58
N SER A 49 4.69 -14.93 7.22
CA SER A 49 5.16 -14.96 5.82
C SER A 49 4.40 -15.95 4.94
N PHE A 50 3.66 -16.89 5.53
CA PHE A 50 2.81 -17.85 4.81
C PHE A 50 1.37 -17.37 4.67
N MET A 51 1.00 -16.27 5.33
CA MET A 51 -0.34 -15.70 5.24
C MET A 51 -0.53 -15.06 3.86
N PRO A 52 -1.67 -15.31 3.19
CA PRO A 52 -2.02 -14.58 1.98
C PRO A 52 -2.10 -13.08 2.28
N GLY A 53 -1.34 -12.28 1.52
CA GLY A 53 -1.37 -10.84 1.64
C GLY A 53 -2.57 -10.23 0.90
N TYR A 54 -3.26 -9.29 1.54
CA TYR A 54 -4.17 -8.39 0.87
C TYR A 54 -3.38 -7.43 -0.04
N LEU A 55 -3.81 -7.35 -1.29
CA LEU A 55 -3.38 -6.34 -2.25
C LEU A 55 -4.64 -5.68 -2.84
N PRO A 56 -4.80 -4.34 -2.72
CA PRO A 56 -5.97 -3.66 -3.24
C PRO A 56 -5.99 -3.66 -4.77
N PRO A 57 -7.18 -3.53 -5.39
CA PRO A 57 -7.29 -3.26 -6.83
C PRO A 57 -6.53 -2.00 -7.24
N ILE A 58 -5.99 -1.99 -8.46
CA ILE A 58 -5.19 -0.87 -9.00
C ILE A 58 -6.02 0.41 -9.08
N GLU A 59 -7.31 0.28 -9.35
CA GLU A 59 -8.28 1.37 -9.42
C GLU A 59 -8.28 2.18 -8.12
N LEU A 60 -8.09 1.52 -6.98
CA LEU A 60 -8.03 2.19 -5.69
C LEU A 60 -6.75 3.05 -5.57
N ALA A 61 -5.61 2.53 -6.00
CA ALA A 61 -4.37 3.29 -6.04
C ALA A 61 -4.45 4.49 -7.00
N GLN A 62 -5.19 4.34 -8.11
CA GLN A 62 -5.46 5.42 -9.06
C GLN A 62 -6.36 6.51 -8.48
N VAL A 63 -7.43 6.15 -7.77
CA VAL A 63 -8.32 7.09 -7.06
C VAL A 63 -7.51 7.96 -6.10
N PHE A 64 -6.52 7.39 -5.43
CA PHE A 64 -5.64 8.13 -4.52
C PHE A 64 -4.46 8.83 -5.21
N SER A 65 -4.41 8.85 -6.54
CA SER A 65 -3.32 9.44 -7.33
C SER A 65 -1.93 8.84 -7.00
N ILE A 66 -1.90 7.59 -6.52
CA ILE A 66 -0.68 6.85 -6.20
C ILE A 66 -0.14 6.13 -7.44
N PHE A 67 -1.04 5.73 -8.35
CA PHE A 67 -0.68 5.05 -9.59
C PHE A 67 -1.25 5.81 -10.81
N PRO A 68 -0.52 5.88 -11.94
CA PRO A 68 -1.01 6.53 -13.14
C PRO A 68 -2.31 5.90 -13.66
N VAL A 69 -3.25 6.73 -14.08
CA VAL A 69 -4.44 6.28 -14.82
C VAL A 69 -4.03 5.96 -16.26
N LYS A 70 -4.42 4.80 -16.78
CA LYS A 70 -4.04 4.30 -18.13
C LYS A 70 -4.32 5.30 -19.27
N GLU A 71 -5.24 6.23 -19.10
CA GLU A 71 -5.54 7.27 -20.11
C GLU A 71 -4.48 8.39 -20.19
N LYS A 72 -3.49 8.40 -19.29
CA LYS A 72 -2.28 9.24 -19.39
C LYS A 72 -1.03 8.37 -19.38
N THR A 73 -0.78 7.68 -20.50
CA THR A 73 0.57 7.18 -20.81
C THR A 73 1.47 8.39 -21.05
N GLN A 74 1.97 9.03 -20.00
CA GLN A 74 3.19 9.81 -20.12
C GLN A 74 4.32 8.79 -20.22
N GLU A 75 5.05 8.82 -21.34
CA GLU A 75 6.27 8.04 -21.51
C GLU A 75 7.20 8.32 -20.32
N LEU A 76 7.42 7.32 -19.47
CA LEU A 76 8.41 7.38 -18.41
C LEU A 76 9.80 7.40 -19.07
N LYS A 77 10.34 8.60 -19.31
CA LYS A 77 11.71 8.77 -19.78
C LYS A 77 12.66 8.74 -18.58
N PHE A 78 13.45 7.68 -18.49
CA PHE A 78 14.56 7.59 -17.54
C PHE A 78 15.84 8.00 -18.27
N GLU A 79 16.47 9.09 -17.84
CA GLU A 79 17.84 9.41 -18.25
C GLU A 79 18.80 8.87 -17.18
N ASN A 80 19.60 7.86 -17.56
CA ASN A 80 20.63 7.31 -16.69
C ASN A 80 21.92 8.13 -16.88
N THR A 81 22.14 9.15 -16.06
CA THR A 81 23.42 9.85 -16.00
C THR A 81 24.37 9.13 -15.06
N ASN A 82 25.06 8.11 -15.58
CA ASN A 82 26.31 7.61 -15.01
C ASN A 82 27.32 7.38 -16.14
N ALA A 83 28.11 8.41 -16.42
CA ALA A 83 29.35 8.27 -17.16
C ALA A 83 30.36 9.29 -16.63
N GLU A 84 31.18 8.87 -15.67
CA GLU A 84 32.60 9.24 -15.59
C GLU A 84 33.30 8.31 -14.58
N VAL A 85 33.77 7.16 -15.07
CA VAL A 85 34.94 6.48 -14.48
C VAL A 85 36.12 6.88 -15.34
N LYS A 86 36.90 7.86 -14.88
CA LYS A 86 38.21 8.18 -15.46
C LYS A 86 39.19 7.10 -15.01
N GLY A 87 39.86 6.49 -15.99
CA GLY A 87 40.95 5.52 -15.79
C GLY A 87 42.27 6.16 -15.39
#